data_AF-A0A3C1GQN6-F1
#
_entry.id   AF-A0A3C1GQN6-F1
#
_cell.length_a   1.000
_cell.length_b   1.000
_cell.length_c   1.000
_cell.angle_alpha   90.00
_cell.angle_beta   90.00
_cell.angle_gamma   90.00
#
_symmetry.space_group_name_H-M   'P 1'
#
loop_
_entity.id
_entity.type
_entity.pdbx_description
1 polymer ?
#
loop_
_entity_poly.entity_id
_entity_poly.type
_entity_poly.pdbx_seq_one_letter_code
_entity_poly.pdbx_strand_id
1 'polypeptide(L)'
;SAISSPPTAYVVLGGGLTNDNNNQIVLNSYSLNRAQTAAAAYHDLPLPIVLSGAEAPWLGQWLLEHGIDGLISENASMNTCENARFTAKRVPLHHVYLITDRYHMPRARRQFALNGIKSTALNAPLPVKRDWMEPAQNLTHSRRAVYEIAAYLRDIIRPQNNCRDAKEVSTEQLLTPRGKAQKTNE
;
A
#
# COMPACT_ATOMS: atom_id res chain seq x y z
N SER A 1 23.00 -7.83 -21.39
CA SER A 1 21.67 -7.85 -20.78
C SER A 1 21.82 -7.87 -19.27
N ALA A 2 21.48 -6.79 -18.56
CA ALA A 2 21.53 -6.81 -17.10
C ALA A 2 20.40 -7.73 -16.60
N ILE A 3 20.76 -8.86 -16.00
CA ILE A 3 19.82 -9.73 -15.30
C ILE A 3 19.20 -8.88 -14.19
N SER A 4 17.91 -8.58 -14.29
CA SER A 4 17.19 -7.93 -13.21
C SER A 4 17.24 -8.87 -12.00
N SER A 5 17.76 -8.41 -10.86
CA SER A 5 17.61 -9.14 -9.60
C SER A 5 16.14 -9.47 -9.36
N PRO A 6 15.79 -10.63 -8.76
CA PRO A 6 14.41 -10.94 -8.42
C PRO A 6 13.92 -10.02 -7.28
N PRO A 7 12.60 -9.79 -7.15
CA PRO A 7 12.04 -9.12 -5.98
C PRO A 7 12.35 -9.87 -4.68
N THR A 8 12.66 -9.14 -3.60
CA THR A 8 13.09 -9.73 -2.31
C THR A 8 12.11 -9.51 -1.17
N ALA A 9 11.02 -8.75 -1.39
CA ALA A 9 9.99 -8.46 -0.39
C ALA A 9 8.67 -8.08 -1.06
N TYR A 10 7.58 -8.21 -0.31
CA TYR A 10 6.29 -7.60 -0.64
C TYR A 10 6.19 -6.25 0.07
N VAL A 11 5.78 -5.20 -0.64
CA VAL A 11 5.43 -3.90 -0.04
C VAL A 11 3.94 -3.66 -0.26
N VAL A 12 3.17 -3.61 0.83
CA VAL A 12 1.71 -3.44 0.82
C VAL A 12 1.36 -2.01 1.19
N LEU A 13 0.67 -1.31 0.28
CA LEU A 13 0.21 0.06 0.54
C LEU A 13 -1.21 0.08 1.09
N GLY A 14 -1.48 0.97 2.04
CA GLY A 14 -2.84 1.28 2.51
C GLY A 14 -3.77 1.81 1.41
N GLY A 15 -5.04 1.37 1.44
CA GLY A 15 -6.12 1.79 0.53
C GLY A 15 -7.25 2.55 1.23
N GLY A 16 -7.05 2.94 2.49
CA GLY A 16 -8.04 3.56 3.37
C GLY A 16 -8.58 2.63 4.45
N LEU A 17 -9.15 3.25 5.48
CA LEU A 17 -9.89 2.63 6.57
C LEU A 17 -11.36 3.06 6.49
N THR A 18 -12.23 2.31 7.15
CA THR A 18 -13.64 2.66 7.35
C THR A 18 -14.03 2.33 8.78
N ASN A 19 -15.23 2.72 9.19
CA ASN A 19 -15.82 2.24 10.43
C ASN A 19 -16.76 1.06 10.12
N ASP A 20 -16.79 0.08 11.02
CA ASP A 20 -17.80 -0.96 11.03
C ASP A 20 -19.12 -0.46 11.67
N ASN A 21 -20.10 -1.35 11.81
CA ASN A 21 -21.40 -1.02 12.43
C ASN A 21 -21.29 -0.63 13.91
N ASN A 22 -20.20 -1.03 14.59
CA ASN A 22 -19.90 -0.71 15.98
C ASN A 22 -18.99 0.53 16.11
N ASN A 23 -18.83 1.29 15.02
CA ASN A 23 -17.97 2.46 14.90
C ASN A 23 -16.48 2.18 15.21
N GLN A 24 -16.04 0.93 15.01
CA GLN A 24 -14.63 0.54 15.11
C GLN A 24 -13.92 0.71 13.78
N ILE A 25 -12.69 1.21 13.83
CA ILE A 25 -11.87 1.41 12.63
C ILE A 25 -11.42 0.04 12.10
N VAL A 26 -11.78 -0.26 10.86
CA VAL A 26 -11.46 -1.50 10.14
C VAL A 26 -10.89 -1.21 8.75
N LEU A 27 -10.30 -2.22 8.12
CA LEU A 27 -9.88 -2.14 6.72
C LEU A 27 -11.09 -1.89 5.82
N ASN A 28 -11.01 -0.90 4.93
CA ASN A 28 -11.97 -0.82 3.84
C ASN A 28 -11.72 -1.93 2.82
N SER A 29 -12.62 -2.09 1.85
CA SER A 29 -12.51 -3.14 0.84
C SER A 29 -11.25 -3.06 -0.03
N TYR A 30 -10.69 -1.87 -0.27
CA TYR A 30 -9.42 -1.74 -1.00
C TYR A 30 -8.24 -2.28 -0.19
N SER A 31 -8.14 -1.90 1.08
CA SER A 31 -7.07 -2.36 1.96
C SER A 31 -7.19 -3.86 2.25
N LEU A 32 -8.41 -4.37 2.45
CA LEU A 32 -8.67 -5.80 2.61
C LEU A 32 -8.21 -6.61 1.39
N ASN A 33 -8.58 -6.20 0.18
CA ASN A 33 -8.15 -6.88 -1.04
C ASN A 33 -6.61 -6.89 -1.18
N ARG A 34 -5.92 -5.85 -0.72
CA ARG A 34 -4.45 -5.79 -0.72
C ARG A 34 -3.82 -6.72 0.32
N ALA A 35 -4.42 -6.82 1.51
CA ALA A 35 -4.00 -7.78 2.54
C ALA A 35 -4.17 -9.22 2.05
N GLN A 36 -5.32 -9.55 1.46
CA GLN A 36 -5.60 -10.86 0.86
C GLN A 36 -4.63 -11.20 -0.28
N THR A 37 -4.30 -10.22 -1.14
CA THR A 37 -3.31 -10.39 -2.21
C THR A 37 -1.91 -10.67 -1.64
N ALA A 38 -1.53 -9.98 -0.56
CA ALA A 38 -0.25 -10.21 0.11
C ALA A 38 -0.20 -11.59 0.76
N ALA A 39 -1.29 -12.04 1.39
CA ALA A 39 -1.37 -13.36 1.99
C ALA A 39 -1.26 -14.49 0.96
N ALA A 40 -2.03 -14.40 -0.13
CA ALA A 40 -1.94 -15.38 -1.21
C ALA A 40 -0.51 -15.47 -1.78
N ALA A 41 0.12 -14.32 -2.06
CA ALA A 41 1.48 -14.28 -2.59
C ALA A 41 2.52 -14.80 -1.58
N TYR A 42 2.33 -14.52 -0.28
CA TYR A 42 3.20 -15.04 0.77
C TYR A 42 3.14 -16.57 0.87
N HIS A 43 1.96 -17.17 0.75
CA HIS A 43 1.83 -18.63 0.74
C HIS A 43 2.48 -19.28 -0.48
N ASP A 44 2.42 -18.63 -1.65
CA ASP A 44 3.07 -19.11 -2.88
C ASP A 44 4.60 -18.94 -2.81
N LEU A 45 5.07 -17.81 -2.29
CA LEU A 45 6.49 -17.47 -2.17
C LEU A 45 6.71 -16.64 -0.88
N PRO A 46 7.17 -17.28 0.22
CA PRO A 46 7.37 -16.62 1.51
C PRO A 46 8.54 -15.61 1.49
N LEU A 47 8.23 -14.35 1.20
CA LEU A 47 9.15 -13.22 1.31
C LEU A 47 8.72 -12.30 2.47
N PRO A 48 9.64 -11.50 3.04
CA PRO A 48 9.29 -10.47 4.01
C PRO A 48 8.19 -9.53 3.49
N ILE A 49 7.21 -9.23 4.35
CA ILE A 49 6.14 -8.28 4.05
C ILE A 49 6.42 -6.97 4.77
N VAL A 50 6.45 -5.89 4.00
CA VAL A 50 6.56 -4.52 4.49
C VAL A 50 5.22 -3.81 4.29
N LEU A 51 4.66 -3.27 5.37
CA LEU A 51 3.41 -2.52 5.37
C LEU A 51 3.72 -1.03 5.43
N SER A 52 3.15 -0.23 4.53
CA SER A 52 3.41 1.21 4.47
C SER A 52 2.11 2.02 4.39
N GLY A 53 2.01 3.00 5.30
CA GLY A 53 0.86 3.89 5.42
C GLY A 53 0.27 3.90 6.82
N ALA A 54 -0.60 4.88 7.08
CA ALA A 54 -1.37 4.95 8.33
C ALA A 54 -2.19 3.69 8.61
N GLU A 55 -2.53 2.92 7.57
CA GLU A 55 -3.31 1.67 7.64
C GLU A 55 -2.47 0.43 8.01
N ALA A 56 -1.14 0.55 8.04
CA ALA A 56 -0.23 -0.56 8.31
C ALA A 56 -0.54 -1.35 9.61
N PRO A 57 -1.00 -0.74 10.72
CA PRO A 57 -1.39 -1.49 11.92
C PRO A 57 -2.57 -2.45 11.69
N TRP A 58 -3.58 -2.03 10.92
CA TRP A 58 -4.75 -2.86 10.61
C TRP A 58 -4.45 -3.91 9.55
N LEU A 59 -3.62 -3.57 8.56
CA LEU A 59 -3.11 -4.55 7.60
C LEU A 59 -2.31 -5.64 8.33
N GLY A 60 -1.48 -5.24 9.29
CA GLY A 60 -0.66 -6.14 10.08
C GLY A 60 -1.49 -7.05 10.97
N GLN A 61 -2.48 -6.49 11.67
CA GLN A 61 -3.40 -7.28 12.49
C GLN A 61 -4.13 -8.33 11.65
N TRP A 62 -4.66 -7.95 10.49
CA TRP A 62 -5.34 -8.89 9.60
C TRP A 62 -4.40 -10.00 9.13
N LEU A 63 -3.16 -9.69 8.72
CA LEU A 63 -2.19 -10.70 8.28
C LEU A 63 -1.77 -11.66 9.40
N LEU A 64 -1.59 -11.15 10.62
CA LEU A 64 -1.29 -11.97 11.81
C LEU A 64 -2.43 -12.94 12.13
N GLU A 65 -3.68 -12.47 12.07
CA GLU A 65 -4.87 -13.31 12.26
C GLU A 65 -4.99 -14.41 11.18
N HIS A 66 -4.37 -14.20 10.02
CA HIS A 66 -4.31 -15.17 8.92
C HIS A 66 -2.99 -15.97 8.91
N GLY A 67 -2.26 -15.99 10.04
CA GLY A 67 -1.10 -16.86 10.25
C GLY A 67 0.19 -16.37 9.57
N ILE A 68 0.30 -15.08 9.27
CA ILE A 68 1.50 -14.49 8.64
C ILE A 68 2.23 -13.59 9.63
N ASP A 69 3.35 -14.10 10.13
CA ASP A 69 4.23 -13.42 11.08
C ASP A 69 5.40 -12.67 10.40
N GLY A 70 6.25 -12.00 11.20
CA GLY A 70 7.48 -11.38 10.72
C GLY A 70 7.27 -10.11 9.89
N LEU A 71 6.14 -9.43 10.08
CA LEU A 71 5.76 -8.22 9.36
C LEU A 71 6.65 -7.03 9.74
N ILE A 72 7.02 -6.22 8.76
CA ILE A 72 7.74 -4.95 8.98
C ILE A 72 6.78 -3.79 8.71
N SER A 73 6.47 -2.99 9.72
CA SER A 73 5.56 -1.85 9.54
C SER A 73 6.28 -0.50 9.45
N GLU A 74 5.75 0.35 8.59
CA GLU A 74 5.99 1.78 8.47
C GLU A 74 4.62 2.49 8.57
N ASN A 75 4.40 3.19 9.69
CA ASN A 75 3.08 3.67 10.13
C ASN A 75 2.89 5.20 9.96
N ALA A 76 3.90 5.91 9.47
CA ALA A 76 3.96 7.37 9.48
C ALA A 76 3.39 8.02 8.21
N SER A 77 3.49 7.33 7.08
CA SER A 77 3.12 7.85 5.76
C SER A 77 1.64 8.18 5.63
N MET A 78 1.35 9.34 5.04
CA MET A 78 -0.01 9.86 4.79
C MET A 78 -0.33 10.01 3.31
N ASN A 79 0.64 9.80 2.44
CA ASN A 79 0.50 9.92 1.00
C ASN A 79 1.50 9.00 0.28
N THR A 80 1.31 8.83 -1.02
CA THR A 80 2.11 7.90 -1.82
C THR A 80 3.59 8.28 -1.93
N CYS A 81 3.92 9.58 -1.85
CA CYS A 81 5.31 10.02 -1.84
C CYS A 81 6.00 9.61 -0.55
N GLU A 82 5.34 9.81 0.59
CA GLU A 82 5.82 9.36 1.90
C GLU A 82 5.93 7.84 1.96
N ASN A 83 4.93 7.10 1.46
CA ASN A 83 4.99 5.62 1.44
C ASN A 83 6.31 5.12 0.85
N ALA A 84 6.71 5.65 -0.32
CA ALA A 84 7.95 5.27 -0.97
C ALA A 84 9.19 5.69 -0.16
N ARG A 85 9.22 6.95 0.30
CA ARG A 85 10.36 7.54 1.00
C ARG A 85 10.61 6.90 2.37
N PHE A 86 9.55 6.69 3.14
CA PHE A 86 9.63 6.13 4.47
C PHE A 86 9.85 4.62 4.44
N THR A 87 9.31 3.91 3.43
CA THR A 87 9.69 2.51 3.17
C THR A 87 11.19 2.41 2.91
N ALA A 88 11.75 3.26 2.03
CA ALA A 88 13.18 3.27 1.73
C ALA A 88 14.05 3.58 2.95
N LYS A 89 13.58 4.46 3.84
CA LYS A 89 14.25 4.74 5.12
C LYS A 89 14.16 3.57 6.09
N ARG A 90 13.02 2.87 6.12
CA ARG A 90 12.72 1.82 7.11
C ARG A 90 13.46 0.52 6.83
N VAL A 91 13.63 0.16 5.56
CA VAL A 91 14.27 -1.09 5.13
C VAL A 91 15.08 -0.84 3.85
N PRO A 92 16.35 -1.29 3.77
CA PRO A 92 17.12 -1.22 2.54
C PRO A 92 16.56 -2.22 1.52
N LEU A 93 15.68 -1.75 0.64
CA LEU A 93 15.05 -2.54 -0.41
C LEU A 93 15.53 -2.05 -1.79
N HIS A 94 15.83 -2.98 -2.69
CA HIS A 94 16.28 -2.65 -4.05
C HIS A 94 15.26 -3.07 -5.11
N HIS A 95 14.61 -4.23 -4.95
CA HIS A 95 13.55 -4.69 -5.83
C HIS A 95 12.47 -5.42 -5.04
N VAL A 96 11.21 -5.01 -5.23
CA VAL A 96 10.07 -5.53 -4.46
C VAL A 96 8.88 -5.89 -5.36
N TYR A 97 8.01 -6.77 -4.85
CA TYR A 97 6.63 -6.84 -5.32
C TYR A 97 5.85 -5.72 -4.65
N LEU A 98 5.33 -4.77 -5.42
CA LEU A 98 4.53 -3.67 -4.90
C LEU A 98 3.04 -4.03 -5.03
N ILE A 99 2.34 -4.04 -3.90
CA ILE A 99 0.94 -4.42 -3.80
C ILE A 99 0.06 -3.19 -3.61
N THR A 100 -0.72 -2.88 -4.64
CA THR A 100 -1.78 -1.88 -4.62
C THR A 100 -2.77 -2.15 -5.76
N ASP A 101 -3.81 -1.34 -5.91
CA ASP A 101 -4.77 -1.52 -7.01
C ASP A 101 -4.21 -1.04 -8.36
N ARG A 102 -4.74 -1.60 -9.46
CA ARG A 102 -4.25 -1.33 -10.82
C ARG A 102 -4.24 0.15 -11.23
N TYR A 103 -5.13 0.98 -10.68
CA TYR A 103 -5.19 2.41 -11.03
C TYR A 103 -4.17 3.22 -10.25
N HIS A 104 -3.90 2.85 -9.00
CA HIS A 104 -2.86 3.49 -8.18
C HIS A 104 -1.43 3.05 -8.54
N MET A 105 -1.28 1.86 -9.13
CA MET A 105 0.01 1.23 -9.41
C MET A 105 1.01 2.11 -10.18
N PRO A 106 0.66 2.81 -11.29
CA PRO A 106 1.64 3.62 -12.02
C PRO A 106 2.26 4.74 -11.17
N ARG A 107 1.42 5.42 -10.39
CA ARG A 107 1.84 6.51 -9.50
C ARG A 107 2.71 5.99 -8.37
N ALA A 108 2.30 4.90 -7.73
CA ALA A 108 3.06 4.27 -6.66
C ALA A 108 4.45 3.82 -7.14
N ARG A 109 4.52 3.06 -8.24
CA ARG A 109 5.80 2.57 -8.80
C ARG A 109 6.76 3.70 -9.14
N ARG A 110 6.26 4.82 -9.68
CA ARG A 110 7.10 6.00 -9.94
C ARG A 110 7.69 6.56 -8.64
N GLN A 111 6.90 6.72 -7.60
CA GLN A 111 7.40 7.24 -6.31
C GLN A 111 8.44 6.29 -5.70
N PHE A 112 8.22 4.97 -5.79
CA PHE A 112 9.22 3.97 -5.35
C PHE A 112 10.52 4.06 -6.16
N ALA A 113 10.43 4.20 -7.48
CA ALA A 113 11.60 4.34 -8.35
C ALA A 113 12.42 5.60 -8.04
N LEU A 114 11.76 6.72 -7.73
CA LEU A 114 12.43 7.96 -7.29
C LEU A 114 13.19 7.80 -5.96
N ASN A 115 12.83 6.81 -5.14
CA ASN A 115 13.49 6.48 -3.89
C ASN A 115 14.43 5.26 -4.02
N GLY A 116 14.84 4.91 -5.25
CA GLY A 116 15.81 3.84 -5.51
C GLY A 116 15.26 2.42 -5.39
N ILE A 117 13.94 2.26 -5.25
CA ILE A 117 13.29 0.95 -5.14
C ILE A 117 12.66 0.58 -6.49
N LYS A 118 13.22 -0.43 -7.15
CA LYS A 118 12.57 -1.06 -8.31
C LYS A 118 11.34 -1.84 -7.83
N SER A 119 10.29 -1.86 -8.64
CA SER A 119 9.06 -2.58 -8.30
C SER A 119 8.52 -3.41 -9.46
N THR A 120 8.16 -4.65 -9.15
CA THR A 120 7.29 -5.51 -9.95
C THR A 120 5.86 -5.35 -9.42
N ALA A 121 4.91 -5.07 -10.31
CA ALA A 121 3.52 -4.83 -9.91
C ALA A 121 2.83 -6.15 -9.52
N LEU A 122 2.21 -6.18 -8.35
CA LEU A 122 1.28 -7.23 -7.97
C LEU A 122 -0.07 -6.58 -7.65
N ASN A 123 -0.98 -6.61 -8.62
CA ASN A 123 -2.21 -5.82 -8.56
C ASN A 123 -3.26 -6.52 -7.68
N ALA A 124 -3.67 -5.85 -6.61
CA ALA A 124 -4.83 -6.26 -5.84
C ALA A 124 -6.12 -5.99 -6.64
N PRO A 125 -7.13 -6.87 -6.55
CA PRO A 125 -8.41 -6.66 -7.22
C PRO A 125 -9.10 -5.41 -6.67
N LEU A 126 -9.85 -4.72 -7.53
CA LEU A 126 -10.72 -3.61 -7.11
C LEU A 126 -11.96 -4.19 -6.42
N PRO A 127 -12.54 -3.50 -5.42
CA PRO A 127 -13.73 -3.99 -4.71
C PRO A 127 -14.95 -4.19 -5.60
N VAL A 128 -15.08 -3.37 -6.63
CA VAL A 128 -16.16 -3.44 -7.61
C VAL A 128 -15.60 -4.07 -8.88
N LYS A 129 -16.31 -5.09 -9.41
CA LYS A 129 -15.98 -5.70 -10.69
C LYS A 129 -16.33 -4.74 -11.82
N ARG A 130 -15.60 -4.82 -12.94
CA ARG A 130 -15.95 -4.05 -14.13
C ARG A 130 -16.98 -4.86 -14.92
N ASP A 131 -18.13 -4.28 -15.17
CA ASP A 131 -19.15 -4.83 -16.05
C ASP A 131 -19.72 -3.72 -16.94
N TRP A 132 -19.65 -3.90 -18.26
CA TRP A 132 -20.17 -2.94 -19.23
C TRP A 132 -21.67 -2.72 -19.11
N MET A 133 -22.40 -3.70 -18.59
CA MET A 133 -23.85 -3.63 -18.38
C MET A 133 -24.25 -2.93 -17.07
N GLU A 134 -23.28 -2.53 -16.25
CA GLU A 134 -23.49 -1.92 -14.93
C GLU A 134 -22.91 -0.49 -14.88
N PRO A 135 -23.66 0.54 -15.33
CA PRO A 135 -23.15 1.91 -15.46
C PRO A 135 -22.58 2.50 -14.17
N ALA A 136 -23.17 2.18 -13.01
CA ALA A 136 -22.71 2.66 -11.71
C ALA A 136 -21.30 2.12 -11.36
N GLN A 137 -21.03 0.86 -11.70
CA GLN A 137 -19.72 0.24 -11.51
C GLN A 137 -18.68 0.90 -12.43
N ASN A 138 -19.05 1.13 -13.69
CA ASN A 138 -18.19 1.82 -14.66
C ASN A 138 -17.89 3.27 -14.25
N LEU A 139 -18.87 4.00 -13.70
CA LEU A 139 -18.64 5.34 -13.17
C LEU A 139 -17.63 5.34 -12.03
N THR A 140 -17.70 4.34 -11.14
CA THR A 140 -16.74 4.17 -10.04
C THR A 140 -15.32 3.93 -10.56
N HIS A 141 -15.17 3.06 -11.56
CA HIS A 141 -13.89 2.83 -12.23
C HIS A 141 -13.35 4.07 -12.92
N SER A 142 -14.20 4.79 -13.67
CA SER A 142 -13.83 6.02 -14.37
C SER A 142 -13.37 7.11 -13.41
N ARG A 143 -14.11 7.34 -12.32
CA ARG A 143 -13.73 8.30 -11.28
C ARG A 143 -12.36 7.96 -10.68
N ARG A 144 -12.13 6.70 -10.32
CA ARG A 144 -10.86 6.23 -9.75
C ARG A 144 -9.70 6.40 -10.74
N ALA A 145 -9.90 6.00 -12.00
CA ALA A 145 -8.90 6.13 -13.05
C ALA A 145 -8.52 7.59 -13.33
N VAL A 146 -9.51 8.47 -13.51
CA VAL A 146 -9.29 9.90 -13.74
C VAL A 146 -8.57 10.52 -12.55
N TYR A 147 -8.99 10.20 -11.32
CA TYR A 147 -8.32 10.70 -10.12
C TYR A 147 -6.85 10.30 -10.06
N GLU A 148 -6.52 9.02 -10.27
CA GLU A 148 -5.13 8.55 -10.19
C GLU A 148 -4.27 9.10 -11.34
N ILE A 149 -4.82 9.28 -12.54
CA ILE A 149 -4.13 9.95 -13.65
C ILE A 149 -3.85 11.41 -13.30
N ALA A 150 -4.85 12.15 -12.82
CA ALA A 150 -4.67 13.55 -12.43
C ALA A 150 -3.65 13.69 -11.29
N ALA A 151 -3.71 12.82 -10.28
CA ALA A 151 -2.75 12.78 -9.19
C ALA A 151 -1.34 12.45 -9.68
N TYR A 152 -1.19 11.52 -10.63
CA TYR A 152 0.09 11.17 -11.24
C TYR A 152 0.69 12.33 -12.03
N LEU A 153 -0.12 12.99 -12.87
CA LEU A 153 0.31 14.16 -13.64
C LEU A 153 0.70 15.31 -12.72
N ARG A 154 -0.07 15.56 -11.66
CA ARG A 154 0.31 16.52 -10.61
C ARG A 154 1.68 16.17 -10.05
N ASP A 155 1.92 14.92 -9.66
CA ASP A 155 3.22 14.51 -9.08
C ASP A 155 4.41 14.69 -10.06
N ILE A 156 4.16 14.75 -11.37
CA ILE A 156 5.17 15.05 -12.40
C ILE A 156 5.38 16.57 -12.54
N ILE A 157 4.29 17.34 -12.65
CA ILE A 157 4.32 18.77 -12.96
C ILE A 157 4.66 19.61 -11.73
N ARG A 158 4.07 19.25 -10.58
CA ARG A 158 4.21 19.95 -9.31
C ARG A 158 4.23 18.94 -8.16
N PRO A 159 5.43 18.50 -7.73
CA PRO A 159 5.58 17.56 -6.62
C PRO A 159 4.78 17.97 -5.38
N GLN A 160 4.34 16.99 -4.61
CA GLN A 160 3.54 17.20 -3.40
C GLN A 160 4.31 17.99 -2.33
N ASN A 161 3.77 19.13 -1.90
CA ASN A 161 4.39 19.95 -0.85
C ASN A 161 4.32 19.32 0.55
N ASN A 162 3.45 18.33 0.74
CA ASN A 162 3.25 17.62 2.01
C ASN A 162 3.97 16.25 2.04
N CYS A 163 4.99 16.05 1.21
CA CYS A 163 5.86 14.89 1.30
C CYS A 163 7.07 15.22 2.18
N ARG A 164 6.96 14.92 3.48
CA ARG A 164 8.01 15.18 4.49
C ARG A 164 9.32 14.49 4.14
N ASP A 165 10.44 15.16 4.37
CA ASP A 165 11.77 14.60 4.12
C ASP A 165 12.04 13.40 5.03
N ALA A 166 12.85 12.46 4.54
CA ALA A 166 13.22 11.28 5.32
C ALA A 166 13.95 11.67 6.60
N LYS A 167 14.69 12.79 6.62
CA LYS A 167 15.41 13.29 7.79
C LYS A 167 14.50 13.93 8.84
N GLU A 168 13.33 14.42 8.43
CA GLU A 168 12.36 15.10 9.33
C GLU A 168 11.54 14.12 10.17
N VAL A 169 11.51 12.84 9.81
CA VAL A 169 10.73 11.81 10.51
C VAL A 169 11.66 10.86 11.24
N SER A 170 11.59 10.76 12.57
CA SER A 170 12.44 9.86 13.36
C SER A 170 12.09 8.38 13.12
N THR A 171 13.02 7.47 13.44
CA THR A 171 12.75 6.01 13.36
C THR A 171 11.58 5.61 14.27
N GLU A 172 11.47 6.23 15.44
CA GLU A 172 10.34 6.01 16.35
C GLU A 172 9.02 6.45 15.71
N GLN A 173 8.98 7.60 15.04
CA GLN A 173 7.79 8.05 14.33
C GLN A 173 7.36 7.10 13.20
N LEU A 174 8.30 6.46 12.51
CA LEU A 174 8.00 5.42 11.50
C LEU A 174 7.34 4.19 12.12
N LEU A 175 7.63 3.89 13.39
CA LEU A 175 7.13 2.71 14.09
C LEU A 175 5.84 2.99 14.87
N THR A 176 5.59 4.23 15.27
CA THR A 176 4.44 4.60 16.09
C THR A 176 3.14 4.65 15.27
N PRO A 177 2.16 3.77 15.54
CA PRO A 177 0.83 3.84 14.92
C PRO A 177 0.09 5.13 15.27
N ARG A 178 -0.67 5.68 14.30
CA ARG A 178 -1.59 6.80 14.55
C ARG A 178 -2.89 6.39 15.24
N GLY A 179 -3.20 5.10 15.22
CA GLY A 179 -4.32 4.49 15.91
C GLY A 179 -4.02 3.04 16.22
N LYS A 180 -4.90 2.39 16.99
CA LYS A 180 -4.73 0.98 17.39
C LYS A 180 -5.72 0.12 16.61
N ALA A 181 -5.20 -0.91 15.93
CA ALA A 181 -6.05 -2.00 15.48
C ALA A 181 -6.58 -2.73 16.73
N GLN A 182 -7.90 -2.88 16.84
CA GLN A 182 -8.49 -3.75 17.84
C GLN A 182 -8.44 -5.18 17.31
N LYS A 183 -8.28 -6.16 18.22
CA LYS A 183 -8.48 -7.56 17.86
C LYS A 183 -9.94 -7.72 17.42
N THR A 184 -10.18 -8.32 16.25
CA THR A 184 -11.50 -8.84 15.96
C THR A 184 -11.75 -10.02 16.89
N ASN A 185 -12.67 -9.88 17.83
CA ASN A 185 -13.23 -11.04 18.51
C ASN A 185 -14.11 -11.74 17.47
N GLU A 186 -13.83 -13.02 17.22
CA GLU A 186 -14.64 -13.91 16.39
C GLU A 186 -16.12 -13.91 16.79
#